data_AF-A0A8T6YCT1-F1
#
_entry.id   AF-A0A8T6YCT1-F1
#
_cell.length_a   1.000
_cell.length_b   1.000
_cell.length_c   1.000
_cell.angle_alpha   90.00
_cell.angle_beta   90.00
_cell.angle_gamma   90.00
#
_symmetry.space_group_name_H-M   'P 1'
#
loop_
_entity.id
_entity.type
_entity.pdbx_description
1 polymer ?
#
loop_
_entity_poly.entity_id
_entity_poly.type
_entity_poly.pdbx_seq_one_letter_code
_entity_poly.pdbx_strand_id
1 'polypeptide(L)'
;MLKPKIDNWGGNEELDGLLLFAQLIDEMLFDYTIDSYKPPVLNTHSLCEELLSAIDEVREGFLKEKSIESIKEELIWSLENDYAAKRILGYRYNTILNYLRTSNNFNDLSSNIAPLKNLLDLKYIDEIKKELTELVEIPKDKEKITTLSKLLVSELLANNYSQQYIFYETRKYFFQYQKIHSANQIEQY
;
A
#
# COMPACT_ATOMS: atom_id res chain seq x y z
N MET A 1 20.58 4.22 -13.50
CA MET A 1 19.18 4.54 -13.87
C MET A 1 19.18 5.58 -14.97
N LEU A 2 18.57 5.30 -16.13
CA LEU A 2 18.25 6.37 -17.09
C LEU A 2 17.17 7.23 -16.44
N LYS A 3 17.44 8.53 -16.23
CA LYS A 3 16.44 9.44 -15.70
C LYS A 3 15.19 9.41 -16.60
N PRO A 4 13.98 9.26 -16.04
CA PRO A 4 12.76 9.34 -16.83
C PRO A 4 12.76 10.66 -17.60
N LYS A 5 12.44 10.61 -18.90
CA LYS A 5 12.29 11.82 -19.69
C LYS A 5 11.00 12.49 -19.27
N ILE A 6 11.09 13.72 -18.78
CA ILE A 6 9.94 14.53 -18.35
C ILE A 6 9.49 15.49 -19.46
N ASP A 7 9.98 15.32 -20.68
CA ASP A 7 9.69 16.19 -21.84
C ASP A 7 8.18 16.27 -22.16
N ASN A 8 7.40 15.28 -21.71
CA ASN A 8 5.96 15.21 -21.91
C ASN A 8 5.14 15.87 -20.78
N TRP A 9 5.78 16.37 -19.73
CA TRP A 9 5.12 17.00 -18.57
C TRP A 9 5.00 18.51 -18.75
N GLY A 10 3.90 19.09 -18.28
CA GLY A 10 3.74 20.53 -18.12
C GLY A 10 4.76 21.08 -17.12
N GLY A 11 5.29 22.28 -17.39
CA GLY A 11 6.29 22.92 -16.52
C GLY A 11 5.72 23.66 -15.31
N ASN A 12 4.53 23.29 -14.81
CA ASN A 12 3.87 23.93 -13.67
C ASN A 12 4.06 23.14 -12.37
N GLU A 13 4.25 23.86 -11.26
CA GLU A 13 4.42 23.28 -9.90
C GLU A 13 3.21 22.45 -9.45
N GLU A 14 2.04 22.67 -10.06
CA GLU A 14 0.82 21.90 -9.79
C GLU A 14 0.95 20.41 -10.13
N LEU A 15 1.92 20.03 -10.96
CA LEU A 15 2.18 18.63 -11.31
C LEU A 15 3.20 17.94 -10.40
N ASP A 16 3.84 18.66 -9.48
CA ASP A 16 4.92 18.11 -8.65
C ASP A 16 4.49 16.88 -7.84
N GLY A 17 3.25 16.87 -7.34
CA GLY A 17 2.70 15.73 -6.60
C GLY A 17 2.53 14.49 -7.48
N LEU A 18 1.95 14.67 -8.67
CA LEU A 18 1.75 13.60 -9.64
C LEU A 18 3.09 13.09 -10.20
N LEU A 19 4.04 13.99 -10.44
CA LEU A 19 5.38 13.64 -10.89
C LEU A 19 6.12 12.84 -9.83
N LEU A 20 6.04 13.25 -8.56
CA LEU A 20 6.60 12.50 -7.44
C LEU A 20 6.02 11.08 -7.38
N PHE A 21 4.69 10.94 -7.45
CA PHE A 21 4.01 9.64 -7.50
C PHE A 21 4.55 8.75 -8.64
N ALA A 22 4.59 9.28 -9.86
CA ALA A 22 5.05 8.52 -11.03
C ALA A 22 6.53 8.09 -10.91
N GLN A 23 7.38 8.98 -10.40
CA GLN A 23 8.80 8.70 -10.18
C GLN A 23 9.02 7.66 -9.08
N LEU A 24 8.24 7.71 -8.00
CA LEU A 24 8.30 6.73 -6.92
C LEU A 24 7.96 5.33 -7.42
N ILE A 25 6.90 5.17 -8.22
CA ILE A 25 6.54 3.86 -8.77
C ILE A 25 7.63 3.36 -9.74
N ASP A 26 8.17 4.23 -10.61
CA ASP A 26 9.27 3.88 -11.50
C ASP A 26 10.50 3.39 -10.72
N GLU A 27 10.88 4.11 -9.67
CA GLU A 27 12.04 3.78 -8.84
C GLU A 27 11.81 2.49 -8.04
N MET A 28 10.67 2.34 -7.38
CA MET A 28 10.33 1.17 -6.56
C MET A 28 10.40 -0.15 -7.33
N LEU A 29 10.00 -0.13 -8.60
CA LEU A 29 9.85 -1.33 -9.43
C LEU A 29 11.06 -1.57 -10.36
N PHE A 30 12.04 -0.68 -10.36
CA PHE A 30 13.25 -0.85 -11.15
C PHE A 30 14.13 -1.97 -10.60
N ASP A 31 14.57 -2.89 -11.46
CA ASP A 31 15.27 -4.12 -11.06
C ASP A 31 16.56 -3.90 -10.24
N TYR A 32 17.20 -2.73 -10.38
CA TYR A 32 18.45 -2.39 -9.68
C TYR A 32 18.25 -1.39 -8.53
N THR A 33 17.01 -1.21 -8.07
CA THR A 33 16.72 -0.35 -6.92
C THR A 33 17.20 -0.97 -5.62
N ILE A 34 17.74 -0.13 -4.73
CA ILE A 34 18.21 -0.53 -3.41
C ILE A 34 17.00 -0.95 -2.56
N ASP A 35 17.12 -2.03 -1.79
CA ASP A 35 16.00 -2.61 -1.05
C ASP A 35 15.27 -1.64 -0.12
N SER A 36 15.95 -0.61 0.43
CA SER A 36 15.33 0.42 1.27
C SER A 36 14.28 1.27 0.55
N TYR A 37 14.33 1.34 -0.78
CA TYR A 37 13.36 2.07 -1.60
C TYR A 37 12.21 1.18 -2.05
N LYS A 38 12.34 -0.16 -1.97
CA LYS A 38 11.27 -1.08 -2.36
C LYS A 38 10.02 -0.88 -1.50
N PRO A 39 8.84 -1.18 -2.06
CA PRO A 39 7.62 -1.23 -1.27
C PRO A 39 7.75 -2.33 -0.20
N PRO A 40 7.05 -2.21 0.95
CA PRO A 40 6.99 -3.32 1.88
C PRO A 40 6.36 -4.53 1.18
N VAL A 41 6.85 -5.73 1.48
CA VAL A 41 6.32 -6.96 0.87
C VAL A 41 4.85 -7.14 1.26
N LEU A 42 4.52 -6.81 2.50
CA LEU A 42 3.18 -6.90 3.05
C LEU A 42 2.69 -5.53 3.50
N ASN A 43 1.43 -5.24 3.19
CA ASN A 43 0.70 -4.08 3.69
C ASN A 43 -0.30 -4.53 4.77
N THR A 44 -1.09 -3.61 5.33
CA THR A 44 -2.05 -3.95 6.40
C THR A 44 -3.06 -5.02 5.94
N HIS A 45 -3.47 -4.99 4.67
CA HIS A 45 -4.41 -5.96 4.12
C HIS A 45 -3.80 -7.36 4.05
N SER A 46 -2.64 -7.52 3.39
CA SER A 46 -1.98 -8.82 3.27
C SER A 46 -1.46 -9.37 4.61
N LEU A 47 -1.12 -8.52 5.58
CA LEU A 47 -0.81 -8.95 6.95
C LEU A 47 -2.01 -9.54 7.68
N CYS A 48 -3.24 -9.09 7.37
CA CYS A 48 -4.43 -9.73 7.90
C CYS A 48 -4.59 -11.15 7.34
N GLU A 49 -4.29 -11.35 6.05
CA GLU A 49 -4.32 -12.67 5.41
C GLU A 49 -3.27 -13.61 6.00
N GLU A 50 -2.03 -13.12 6.10
CA GLU A 50 -0.93 -13.89 6.66
C GLU A 50 -1.20 -14.29 8.11
N LEU A 51 -1.74 -13.38 8.92
CA LEU A 51 -2.09 -13.67 10.31
C LEU A 51 -3.17 -14.75 10.42
N LEU A 52 -4.19 -14.71 9.55
CA LEU A 52 -5.23 -15.75 9.53
C LEU A 52 -4.65 -17.10 9.09
N SER A 53 -3.82 -17.14 8.05
CA SER A 53 -3.13 -18.35 7.60
C SER A 53 -2.24 -18.94 8.69
N ALA A 54 -1.47 -18.09 9.37
CA ALA A 54 -0.58 -18.52 10.45
C ALA A 54 -1.36 -19.10 11.64
N ILE A 55 -2.54 -18.55 11.97
CA ILE A 55 -3.42 -19.13 13.00
C ILE A 55 -3.85 -20.55 12.62
N ASP A 56 -4.24 -20.76 11.36
CA ASP A 56 -4.66 -22.08 10.88
C ASP A 56 -3.48 -23.07 10.83
N GLU A 57 -2.31 -22.65 10.36
CA GLU A 57 -1.10 -23.49 10.37
C GLU A 57 -0.62 -23.86 11.78
N VAL A 58 -0.80 -22.97 12.77
CA VAL A 58 -0.53 -23.29 14.18
C VAL A 58 -1.53 -24.33 14.71
N ARG A 59 -2.82 -24.22 14.34
CA ARG A 59 -3.85 -25.22 14.72
C ARG A 59 -3.55 -26.60 14.14
N GLU A 60 -3.03 -26.63 12.92
CA GLU A 60 -2.62 -27.86 12.23
C GLU A 60 -1.26 -28.41 12.71
N GLY A 61 -0.53 -27.64 13.52
CA GLY A 61 0.77 -28.02 14.07
C GLY A 61 1.95 -27.82 13.12
N PHE A 62 1.78 -27.09 12.02
CA PHE A 62 2.83 -26.74 11.07
C PHE A 62 3.70 -25.58 11.55
N LEU A 63 3.11 -24.62 12.26
CA LEU A 63 3.80 -23.46 12.83
C LEU A 63 3.77 -23.45 14.36
N LYS A 64 4.65 -22.62 14.94
CA LYS A 64 4.67 -22.34 16.39
C LYS A 64 3.86 -21.09 16.67
N GLU A 65 3.22 -21.03 17.83
CA GLU A 65 2.45 -19.85 18.31
C GLU A 65 3.24 -18.54 18.22
N LYS A 66 4.56 -18.58 18.47
CA LYS A 66 5.45 -17.40 18.34
C LYS A 66 5.40 -16.74 16.95
N SER A 67 5.12 -17.50 15.89
CA SER A 67 4.96 -16.93 14.55
C SER A 67 3.78 -15.95 14.49
N ILE A 68 2.68 -16.26 15.17
CA ILE A 68 1.49 -15.39 15.26
C ILE A 68 1.85 -14.09 15.97
N GLU A 69 2.64 -14.14 17.04
CA GLU A 69 3.07 -12.95 17.78
C GLU A 69 3.85 -11.99 16.89
N SER A 70 4.82 -12.49 16.12
CA SER A 70 5.63 -11.66 15.22
C SER A 70 4.78 -11.01 14.11
N ILE A 71 3.88 -11.76 13.47
CA ILE A 71 2.99 -11.23 12.43
C ILE A 71 2.02 -10.21 13.03
N LYS A 72 1.51 -10.45 14.24
CA LYS A 72 0.63 -9.52 14.96
C LYS A 72 1.34 -8.19 15.26
N GLU A 73 2.59 -8.23 15.69
CA GLU A 73 3.40 -7.02 15.92
C GLU A 73 3.60 -6.22 14.63
N GLU A 74 3.87 -6.90 13.51
CA GLU A 74 4.00 -6.26 12.20
C GLU A 74 2.66 -5.66 11.73
N LEU A 75 1.55 -6.36 11.91
CA LEU A 75 0.21 -5.84 11.61
C LEU A 75 -0.13 -4.59 12.42
N ILE A 76 0.22 -4.57 13.72
CA ILE A 76 0.02 -3.38 14.57
C ILE A 76 0.82 -2.21 14.01
N TRP A 77 2.10 -2.40 13.72
CA TRP A 77 2.96 -1.36 13.17
C TRP A 77 2.46 -0.87 11.79
N SER A 78 2.05 -1.79 10.92
CA SER A 78 1.52 -1.46 9.60
C SER A 78 0.24 -0.64 9.71
N LEU A 79 -0.71 -1.07 10.54
CA LEU A 79 -1.98 -0.37 10.76
C LEU A 79 -1.77 1.03 11.37
N GLU A 80 -0.74 1.20 12.21
CA GLU A 80 -0.35 2.50 12.78
C GLU A 80 0.26 3.45 11.76
N ASN A 81 0.74 2.98 10.61
CA ASN A 81 1.36 3.79 9.57
C ASN A 81 0.52 3.86 8.29
N ASP A 82 -0.60 3.13 8.25
CA ASP A 82 -1.47 3.03 7.08
C ASP A 82 -2.65 4.02 7.14
N TYR A 83 -2.55 5.08 6.34
CA TYR A 83 -3.58 6.11 6.26
C TYR A 83 -4.90 5.59 5.67
N ALA A 84 -4.84 4.73 4.66
CA ALA A 84 -6.02 4.20 3.97
C ALA A 84 -6.80 3.25 4.88
N ALA A 85 -6.11 2.33 5.57
CA ALA A 85 -6.75 1.43 6.53
C ALA A 85 -7.39 2.22 7.69
N LYS A 86 -6.71 3.25 8.22
CA LYS A 86 -7.29 4.14 9.24
C LYS A 86 -8.56 4.82 8.75
N ARG A 87 -8.58 5.32 7.51
CA ARG A 87 -9.74 6.01 6.93
C ARG A 87 -10.92 5.06 6.73
N ILE A 88 -10.66 3.84 6.28
CA ILE A 88 -11.67 2.77 6.13
C ILE A 88 -12.27 2.38 7.49
N LEU A 89 -11.44 2.31 8.54
CA LEU A 89 -11.89 1.93 9.88
C LEU A 89 -12.65 3.05 10.59
N GLY A 90 -12.28 4.31 10.34
CA GLY A 90 -12.89 5.47 10.97
C GLY A 90 -12.88 5.35 12.50
N TYR A 91 -14.05 5.46 13.12
CA TYR A 91 -14.20 5.37 14.58
C TYR A 91 -13.79 4.02 15.17
N ARG A 92 -13.76 2.94 14.37
CA ARG A 92 -13.37 1.60 14.83
C ARG A 92 -11.87 1.40 14.94
N TYR A 93 -11.05 2.32 14.40
CA TYR A 93 -9.60 2.20 14.37
C TYR A 93 -9.00 1.94 15.77
N ASN A 94 -9.33 2.79 16.75
CA ASN A 94 -8.79 2.65 18.10
C ASN A 94 -9.25 1.35 18.78
N THR A 95 -10.49 0.91 18.53
CA THR A 95 -11.01 -0.34 19.07
C THR A 95 -10.23 -1.53 18.53
N ILE A 96 -9.99 -1.58 17.21
CA ILE A 96 -9.25 -2.66 16.56
C ILE A 96 -7.78 -2.66 16.98
N LEU A 97 -7.14 -1.50 17.03
CA LEU A 97 -5.75 -1.37 17.44
C LEU A 97 -5.55 -1.81 18.90
N ASN A 98 -6.43 -1.39 19.80
CA ASN A 98 -6.37 -1.82 21.19
C ASN A 98 -6.61 -3.32 21.33
N TYR A 99 -7.54 -3.88 20.54
CA TYR A 99 -7.78 -5.32 20.52
C TYR A 99 -6.54 -6.10 20.08
N LEU A 100 -5.90 -5.71 18.97
CA LEU A 100 -4.65 -6.32 18.49
C LEU A 100 -3.54 -6.32 19.55
N ARG A 101 -3.40 -5.21 20.30
CA ARG A 101 -2.37 -5.04 21.34
C ARG A 101 -2.63 -5.87 22.60
N THR A 102 -3.89 -6.13 22.93
CA THR A 102 -4.29 -6.76 24.20
C THR A 102 -4.70 -8.22 24.07
N SER A 103 -5.06 -8.66 22.86
CA SER A 103 -5.47 -10.03 22.62
C SER A 103 -4.28 -11.00 22.69
N ASN A 104 -4.38 -11.95 23.62
CA ASN A 104 -3.45 -13.06 23.78
C ASN A 104 -4.08 -14.42 23.42
N ASN A 105 -5.38 -14.44 23.07
CA ASN A 105 -6.07 -15.65 22.63
C ASN A 105 -6.11 -15.67 21.09
N PHE A 106 -5.32 -16.54 20.49
CA PHE A 106 -5.22 -16.66 19.02
C PHE A 106 -6.53 -17.10 18.37
N ASN A 107 -7.38 -17.86 19.07
CA ASN A 107 -8.68 -18.24 18.53
C ASN A 107 -9.63 -17.03 18.42
N ASP A 108 -9.65 -16.17 19.44
CA ASP A 108 -10.46 -14.95 19.42
C ASP A 108 -9.93 -13.93 18.40
N LEU A 109 -8.61 -13.93 18.17
CA LEU A 109 -7.95 -13.06 17.19
C LEU A 109 -8.53 -13.26 15.79
N SER A 110 -8.69 -14.51 15.34
CA SER A 110 -9.28 -14.82 14.02
C SER A 110 -10.66 -14.20 13.80
N SER A 111 -11.50 -14.16 14.84
CA SER A 111 -12.87 -13.62 14.77
C SER A 111 -12.91 -12.10 14.59
N ASN A 112 -11.84 -11.39 14.92
CA ASN A 112 -11.72 -9.94 14.78
C ASN A 112 -10.90 -9.54 13.54
N ILE A 113 -9.93 -10.36 13.14
CA ILE A 113 -9.10 -10.12 11.96
C ILE A 113 -9.85 -10.46 10.68
N ALA A 114 -10.66 -11.52 10.64
CA ALA A 114 -11.42 -11.86 9.44
C ALA A 114 -12.38 -10.73 8.99
N PRO A 115 -13.16 -10.06 9.88
CA PRO A 115 -13.94 -8.89 9.49
C PRO A 115 -13.10 -7.69 9.03
N LEU A 116 -11.93 -7.46 9.63
CA LEU A 116 -11.00 -6.40 9.19
C LEU A 116 -10.50 -6.69 7.78
N LYS A 117 -10.01 -7.91 7.54
CA LYS A 117 -9.57 -8.41 6.23
C LYS A 117 -10.65 -8.20 5.18
N ASN A 118 -11.86 -8.73 5.42
CA ASN A 118 -12.98 -8.63 4.47
C ASN A 118 -13.39 -7.18 4.18
N LEU A 119 -13.21 -6.27 5.15
CA LEU A 119 -13.47 -4.85 4.93
C LEU A 119 -12.40 -4.21 4.03
N LEU A 120 -11.14 -4.59 4.22
CA LEU A 120 -10.01 -4.12 3.41
C LEU A 120 -10.10 -4.68 1.99
N ASP A 121 -10.42 -5.97 1.80
CA ASP A 121 -10.72 -6.58 0.50
C ASP A 121 -11.63 -5.71 -0.38
N LEU A 122 -12.67 -5.15 0.25
CA LEU A 122 -13.73 -4.42 -0.44
C LEU A 122 -13.39 -2.96 -0.75
N LYS A 123 -12.42 -2.36 -0.04
CA LYS A 123 -12.26 -0.90 0.00
C LYS A 123 -10.84 -0.40 -0.14
N TYR A 124 -9.85 -1.24 0.09
CA TYR A 124 -8.50 -0.80 0.40
C TYR A 124 -7.80 -0.17 -0.81
N ILE A 125 -7.80 -0.84 -1.96
CA ILE A 125 -7.24 -0.28 -3.19
C ILE A 125 -7.94 1.01 -3.63
N ASP A 126 -9.27 1.07 -3.49
CA ASP A 126 -10.05 2.24 -3.88
C ASP A 126 -9.80 3.43 -2.96
N GLU A 127 -9.67 3.22 -1.65
CA GLU A 127 -9.32 4.29 -0.71
C GLU A 127 -7.88 4.77 -0.92
N ILE A 128 -6.92 3.87 -1.19
CA ILE A 128 -5.54 4.26 -1.54
C ILE A 128 -5.54 5.15 -2.78
N LYS A 129 -6.23 4.74 -3.86
CA LYS A 129 -6.35 5.52 -5.11
C LYS A 129 -6.98 6.88 -4.86
N LYS A 130 -8.09 6.92 -4.13
CA LYS A 130 -8.79 8.16 -3.79
C LYS A 130 -7.91 9.12 -3.00
N GLU A 131 -7.22 8.64 -1.96
CA GLU A 131 -6.32 9.49 -1.18
C GLU A 131 -5.12 9.98 -2.01
N LEU A 132 -4.57 9.16 -2.90
CA LEU A 132 -3.53 9.59 -3.83
C LEU A 132 -4.03 10.69 -4.76
N THR A 133 -5.20 10.53 -5.39
CA THR A 133 -5.80 11.56 -6.24
C THR A 133 -5.97 12.89 -5.50
N GLU A 134 -6.51 12.87 -4.28
CA GLU A 134 -6.66 14.07 -3.44
C GLU A 134 -5.30 14.73 -3.11
N LEU A 135 -4.25 13.93 -2.87
CA LEU A 135 -2.93 14.43 -2.46
C LEU A 135 -2.08 14.96 -3.60
N VAL A 136 -2.16 14.36 -4.79
CA VAL A 136 -1.35 14.80 -5.93
C VAL A 136 -1.86 16.12 -6.52
N GLU A 137 -3.14 16.43 -6.39
CA GLU A 137 -3.74 17.71 -6.77
C GLU A 137 -3.26 18.88 -5.89
N ILE A 138 -3.01 18.61 -4.61
CA ILE A 138 -2.55 19.60 -3.64
C ILE A 138 -1.28 19.08 -2.96
N PRO A 139 -0.10 19.22 -3.60
CA PRO A 139 1.15 18.57 -3.17
C PRO A 139 1.75 19.22 -1.90
N LYS A 140 1.05 19.08 -0.78
CA LYS A 140 1.46 19.60 0.54
C LYS A 140 2.20 18.55 1.38
N ASP A 141 2.03 17.27 1.06
CA ASP A 141 2.51 16.16 1.89
C ASP A 141 3.20 15.05 1.07
N LYS A 142 4.48 15.27 0.78
CA LYS A 142 5.32 14.33 0.02
C LYS A 142 5.50 13.00 0.74
N GLU A 143 5.51 13.01 2.08
CA GLU A 143 5.65 11.81 2.89
C GLU A 143 4.41 10.93 2.73
N LYS A 144 3.22 11.52 2.81
CA LYS A 144 1.97 10.78 2.61
C LYS A 144 1.82 10.24 1.19
N ILE A 145 2.21 11.00 0.15
CA ILE A 145 2.28 10.51 -1.23
C ILE A 145 3.22 9.30 -1.31
N THR A 146 4.39 9.37 -0.67
CA THR A 146 5.37 8.28 -0.65
C THR A 146 4.81 7.02 -0.01
N THR A 147 4.21 7.15 1.17
CA THR A 147 3.61 6.01 1.89
C THR A 147 2.48 5.38 1.10
N LEU A 148 1.54 6.16 0.58
CA LEU A 148 0.42 5.61 -0.20
C LEU A 148 0.87 5.00 -1.54
N SER A 149 1.91 5.55 -2.18
CA SER A 149 2.49 4.95 -3.40
C SER A 149 3.07 3.57 -3.09
N LYS A 150 3.79 3.43 -1.96
CA LYS A 150 4.30 2.13 -1.50
C LYS A 150 3.17 1.15 -1.23
N LEU A 151 2.13 1.56 -0.51
CA LEU A 151 0.97 0.72 -0.20
C LEU A 151 0.23 0.28 -1.47
N LEU A 152 0.06 1.18 -2.45
CA LEU A 152 -0.55 0.86 -3.75
C LEU A 152 0.24 -0.24 -4.46
N VAL A 153 1.56 -0.11 -4.54
CA VAL A 153 2.40 -1.12 -5.20
C VAL A 153 2.33 -2.45 -4.45
N SER A 154 2.45 -2.45 -3.12
CA SER A 154 2.30 -3.67 -2.30
C SER A 154 0.96 -4.35 -2.57
N GLU A 155 -0.12 -3.57 -2.63
CA GLU A 155 -1.47 -4.10 -2.88
C GLU A 155 -1.61 -4.67 -4.28
N LEU A 156 -1.06 -4.02 -5.31
CA LEU A 156 -1.08 -4.54 -6.67
C LEU A 156 -0.28 -5.86 -6.78
N LEU A 157 0.89 -5.93 -6.14
CA LEU A 157 1.69 -7.16 -6.11
C LEU A 157 0.95 -8.30 -5.38
N ALA A 158 0.31 -8.01 -4.24
CA ALA A 158 -0.52 -8.97 -3.52
C ALA A 158 -1.70 -9.48 -4.37
N ASN A 159 -2.27 -8.61 -5.21
CA ASN A 159 -3.31 -8.96 -6.18
C ASN A 159 -2.78 -9.60 -7.49
N ASN A 160 -1.57 -10.18 -7.46
CA ASN A 160 -0.94 -10.92 -8.56
C ASN A 160 -0.57 -10.10 -9.81
N TYR A 161 -0.52 -8.77 -9.73
CA TYR A 161 0.09 -7.98 -10.80
C TYR A 161 1.60 -8.20 -10.76
N SER A 162 2.22 -8.45 -11.93
CA SER A 162 3.67 -8.60 -11.98
C SER A 162 4.37 -7.26 -11.84
N GLN A 163 5.52 -7.25 -11.16
CA GLN A 163 6.37 -6.05 -11.02
C GLN A 163 6.67 -5.42 -12.39
N GLN A 164 6.97 -6.25 -13.39
CA GLN A 164 7.30 -5.81 -14.74
C GLN A 164 6.10 -5.18 -15.44
N TYR A 165 4.89 -5.70 -15.21
CA TYR A 165 3.67 -5.14 -15.78
C TYR A 165 3.39 -3.74 -15.21
N ILE A 166 3.43 -3.60 -13.88
CA ILE A 166 3.19 -2.31 -13.22
C ILE A 166 4.23 -1.29 -13.72
N PHE A 167 5.51 -1.65 -13.72
CA PHE A 167 6.60 -0.80 -14.20
C PHE A 167 6.42 -0.37 -15.66
N TYR A 168 6.04 -1.31 -16.53
CA TYR A 168 5.78 -1.04 -17.94
C TYR A 168 4.64 -0.05 -18.12
N GLU A 169 3.50 -0.26 -17.44
CA GLU A 169 2.35 0.63 -17.54
C GLU A 169 2.64 2.02 -16.94
N THR A 170 3.35 2.11 -15.82
CA THR A 170 3.83 3.40 -15.27
C THR A 170 4.65 4.16 -16.31
N ARG A 171 5.62 3.51 -16.97
CA ARG A 171 6.46 4.17 -17.99
C ARG A 171 5.68 4.58 -19.23
N LYS A 172 4.83 3.68 -19.72
CA LYS A 172 4.00 3.90 -20.90
C LYS A 172 3.08 5.10 -20.69
N TYR A 173 2.44 5.18 -19.53
CA TYR A 173 1.52 6.25 -19.17
C TYR A 173 2.25 7.58 -18.88
N PHE A 174 3.19 7.58 -17.94
CA PHE A 174 3.78 8.82 -17.42
C PHE A 174 5.00 9.35 -18.17
N PHE A 175 5.75 8.49 -18.89
CA PHE A 175 7.09 8.85 -19.38
C PHE A 175 7.33 8.61 -20.88
N GLN A 176 6.34 8.11 -21.63
CA GLN A 176 6.53 7.77 -23.05
C GLN A 176 5.59 8.50 -24.01
N TYR A 177 4.29 8.22 -23.96
CA TYR A 177 3.38 8.61 -25.05
C TYR A 177 2.42 9.75 -24.69
N GLN A 178 1.98 9.81 -23.44
CA GLN A 178 0.95 10.76 -23.02
C GLN A 178 1.57 12.07 -22.54
N LYS A 179 0.95 13.19 -22.94
CA LYS A 179 1.26 14.49 -22.36
C LYS A 179 0.55 14.64 -21.01
N ILE A 180 1.29 14.97 -19.97
CA ILE A 180 0.77 15.21 -18.63
C ILE A 180 0.66 16.71 -18.41
N HIS A 181 -0.56 17.20 -18.24
CA HIS A 181 -0.90 18.63 -18.12
C HIS A 181 -1.87 18.90 -16.96
N SER A 182 -2.37 17.86 -16.28
CA SER A 182 -3.24 17.98 -15.10
C SER A 182 -2.99 16.83 -14.12
N ALA A 183 -3.06 17.12 -12.81
CA ALA A 183 -2.93 16.13 -11.74
C ALA A 183 -4.05 15.07 -11.79
N ASN A 184 -5.25 15.45 -12.24
CA ASN A 184 -6.43 14.58 -12.36
C ASN A 184 -6.23 13.44 -13.39
N GLN A 185 -5.20 13.54 -14.24
CA GLN A 185 -4.84 12.43 -15.13
C GLN A 185 -4.43 11.16 -14.38
N ILE A 186 -4.17 11.22 -13.07
CA ILE A 186 -3.97 10.03 -12.24
C ILE A 186 -5.21 9.10 -12.24
N GLU A 187 -6.42 9.61 -12.44
CA GLU A 187 -7.65 8.80 -12.44
C GLU A 187 -7.76 7.87 -13.67
N GLN A 188 -6.99 8.16 -14.72
CA GLN A 188 -6.94 7.37 -15.95
C GLN A 188 -5.80 6.32 -15.93
N TYR A 189 -4.98 6.32 -14.87
CA TYR A 189 -3.91 5.35 -14.60
C TYR A 189 -4.45 4.17 -13.77
#